data_AF-A0A4U1JMX7-F1
#
_entry.id   AF-A0A4U1JMX7-F1
#
_cell.length_a   1.000
_cell.length_b   1.000
_cell.length_c   1.000
_cell.angle_alpha   90.00
_cell.angle_beta   90.00
_cell.angle_gamma   90.00
#
_symmetry.space_group_name_H-M   'P 1'
#
loop_
_entity.id
_entity.type
_entity.pdbx_description
1 polymer ?
#
loop_
_entity_poly.entity_id
_entity_poly.type
_entity_poly.pdbx_seq_one_letter_code
_entity_poly.pdbx_strand_id
1 'polypeptide(L)'
;SSHASVLGGAGMTLWNNPAVDRATGGNDFSFADLRKRPMSIYVVVNADDIRTLAPLVRLFFGELIATMRATMPSPKTEPWPVMVLLDEFDQLGPMPIVEQALKQLAGHGARVSIITQSIPGLDNIYGENVRLSLEAAAGMKLYLAANDKKTAGEISDALGKTTKLAVSDSLSRDRDFVQRRSVSRRMEERPLLTPDEVRRLSPDQAILIPERQNPLLVSRIVYFEDPTFLSLFNAQTGPLPYPSRESAKVLGLVERMEALERRLAGFGKIDYPTAPEPAPPAAVPKVAEKIASGGTGKTKDITAEIGLEALTPSQENALARMAKFSKRISEMTG
;
A
#
# COMPACT_ATOMS: atom_id res chain seq x y z
N SER A 1 12.27 -6.85 -25.79
CA SER A 1 13.40 -7.80 -25.89
C SER A 1 13.02 -9.10 -25.22
N SER A 2 13.35 -10.25 -25.83
CA SER A 2 12.93 -11.61 -25.46
C SER A 2 13.09 -11.98 -23.98
N HIS A 3 14.07 -11.40 -23.27
CA HIS A 3 14.24 -11.60 -21.81
C HIS A 3 13.09 -11.06 -20.96
N ALA A 4 12.47 -9.93 -21.33
CA ALA A 4 11.31 -9.39 -20.63
C ALA A 4 10.06 -10.28 -20.80
N SER A 5 9.98 -11.00 -21.92
CA SER A 5 8.90 -11.97 -22.20
C SER A 5 9.07 -13.27 -21.40
N VAL A 6 10.32 -13.69 -21.15
CA VAL A 6 10.65 -14.87 -20.32
C VAL A 6 10.47 -14.55 -18.82
N LEU A 7 10.90 -13.37 -18.38
CA LEU A 7 10.58 -12.83 -17.04
C LEU A 7 9.06 -12.62 -16.88
N GLY A 8 8.38 -12.32 -17.99
CA GLY A 8 6.94 -12.35 -18.16
C GLY A 8 6.29 -13.66 -17.71
N GLY A 9 6.80 -14.78 -18.22
CA GLY A 9 6.34 -16.12 -17.88
C GLY A 9 6.72 -16.59 -16.47
N ALA A 10 7.77 -16.01 -15.88
CA ALA A 10 8.23 -16.33 -14.52
C ALA A 10 7.56 -15.50 -13.41
N GLY A 11 6.60 -14.62 -13.75
CA GLY A 11 5.93 -13.75 -12.77
C GLY A 11 6.79 -12.58 -12.28
N MET A 12 7.90 -12.27 -12.96
CA MET A 12 8.85 -11.22 -12.58
C MET A 12 8.57 -9.87 -13.28
N THR A 13 7.44 -9.76 -14.00
CA THR A 13 7.01 -8.51 -14.65
C THR A 13 6.91 -7.34 -13.68
N LEU A 14 6.66 -7.63 -12.40
CA LEU A 14 6.53 -6.64 -11.36
C LEU A 14 7.80 -5.82 -11.13
N TRP A 15 8.99 -6.40 -11.34
CA TRP A 15 10.27 -5.71 -11.24
C TRP A 15 10.56 -4.76 -12.41
N ASN A 16 9.70 -4.74 -13.44
CA ASN A 16 9.72 -3.66 -14.42
C ASN A 16 9.20 -2.33 -13.81
N ASN A 17 8.57 -2.37 -12.63
CA ASN A 17 8.25 -1.17 -11.87
C ASN A 17 9.50 -0.73 -11.08
N PRO A 18 10.13 0.42 -11.42
CA PRO A 18 11.34 0.88 -10.75
C PRO A 18 11.13 1.20 -9.27
N ALA A 19 9.89 1.43 -8.81
CA ALA A 19 9.59 1.51 -7.38
C ALA A 19 9.80 0.17 -6.67
N VAL A 20 9.36 -0.94 -7.30
CA VAL A 20 9.54 -2.30 -6.77
C VAL A 20 11.02 -2.70 -6.83
N ASP A 21 11.69 -2.42 -7.94
CA ASP A 21 13.12 -2.69 -8.10
C ASP A 21 13.94 -1.98 -7.01
N ARG A 22 13.74 -0.67 -6.83
CA ARG A 22 14.40 0.07 -5.74
C ARG A 22 14.07 -0.45 -4.35
N ALA A 23 12.80 -0.78 -4.09
CA ALA A 23 12.37 -1.31 -2.79
C ALA A 23 12.94 -2.70 -2.47
N THR A 24 13.35 -3.46 -3.49
CA THR A 24 13.86 -4.84 -3.35
C THR A 24 15.34 -4.99 -3.69
N GLY A 25 16.03 -3.90 -4.07
CA GLY A 25 17.44 -3.92 -4.46
C GLY A 25 18.43 -4.10 -3.30
N GLY A 26 17.97 -4.08 -2.05
CA GLY A 26 18.79 -4.24 -0.86
C GLY A 26 18.00 -4.77 0.34
N ASN A 27 18.68 -5.00 1.46
CA ASN A 27 18.08 -5.52 2.69
C ASN A 27 18.61 -4.74 3.91
N ASP A 28 17.72 -4.08 4.65
CA ASP A 28 18.07 -3.34 5.88
C ASP A 28 17.82 -4.15 7.16
N PHE A 29 17.07 -5.25 7.07
CA PHE A 29 16.70 -6.10 8.21
C PHE A 29 16.63 -7.58 7.81
N SER A 30 16.63 -8.45 8.82
CA SER A 30 16.40 -9.88 8.65
C SER A 30 15.19 -10.32 9.46
N PHE A 31 14.37 -11.23 8.93
CA PHE A 31 13.27 -11.83 9.68
C PHE A 31 13.76 -12.65 10.90
N ALA A 32 15.01 -13.14 10.88
CA ALA A 32 15.58 -13.84 12.03
C ALA A 32 15.78 -12.94 13.27
N ASP A 33 15.76 -11.62 13.08
CA ASP A 33 15.88 -10.66 14.18
C ASP A 33 14.56 -10.48 14.94
N LEU A 34 13.41 -10.82 14.33
CA LEU A 34 12.07 -10.58 14.90
C LEU A 34 11.91 -11.20 16.29
N ARG A 35 12.51 -12.37 16.51
CA ARG A 35 12.44 -13.05 17.81
C ARG A 35 13.54 -12.63 18.78
N LYS A 36 14.64 -12.04 18.29
CA LYS A 36 15.84 -11.71 19.07
C LYS A 36 15.75 -10.34 19.73
N ARG A 37 15.14 -9.37 19.06
CA ARG A 37 15.00 -7.99 19.55
C ARG A 37 13.63 -7.41 19.22
N PRO A 38 13.14 -6.42 20.00
CA PRO A 38 11.91 -5.71 19.67
C PRO A 38 12.05 -5.02 18.32
N MET A 39 11.18 -5.37 17.37
CA MET A 39 11.11 -4.73 16.06
C MET A 39 9.71 -4.90 15.47
N SER A 40 9.32 -3.97 14.60
CA SER A 40 8.04 -4.01 13.90
C SER A 40 8.28 -3.66 12.43
N ILE A 41 7.61 -4.40 11.54
CA ILE A 41 7.70 -4.20 10.10
C ILE A 41 6.30 -3.87 9.61
N TYR A 42 6.17 -2.75 8.90
CA TYR A 42 4.92 -2.29 8.31
C TYR A 42 5.01 -2.41 6.80
N VAL A 43 4.14 -3.22 6.21
CA VAL A 43 3.99 -3.34 4.75
C VAL A 43 2.76 -2.54 4.37
N VAL A 44 2.97 -1.34 3.84
CA VAL A 44 1.89 -0.44 3.44
C VAL A 44 1.78 -0.44 1.93
N VAL A 45 0.61 -0.83 1.43
CA VAL A 45 0.31 -0.87 0.00
C VAL A 45 -0.94 -0.04 -0.23
N ASN A 46 -0.95 0.75 -1.30
CA ASN A 46 -2.15 1.47 -1.70
C ASN A 46 -3.22 0.47 -2.16
N ALA A 47 -4.49 0.71 -1.80
CA ALA A 47 -5.61 -0.16 -2.14
C ALA A 47 -5.72 -0.40 -3.66
N ASP A 48 -5.43 0.61 -4.48
CA ASP A 48 -5.47 0.51 -5.94
C ASP A 48 -4.39 -0.44 -6.51
N ASP A 49 -3.27 -0.56 -5.80
CA ASP A 49 -2.10 -1.33 -6.24
C ASP A 49 -2.03 -2.74 -5.65
N ILE A 50 -2.90 -3.07 -4.68
CA ILE A 50 -2.81 -4.29 -3.88
C ILE A 50 -2.84 -5.56 -4.74
N ARG A 51 -3.68 -5.59 -5.78
CA ARG A 51 -3.79 -6.74 -6.69
C ARG A 51 -2.54 -6.92 -7.53
N THR A 52 -1.93 -5.82 -7.97
CA THR A 52 -0.71 -5.80 -8.76
C THR A 52 0.49 -6.23 -7.92
N LEU A 53 0.56 -5.78 -6.66
CA LEU A 53 1.65 -6.06 -5.73
C LEU A 53 1.46 -7.36 -4.92
N ALA A 54 0.29 -8.00 -5.01
CA ALA A 54 -0.01 -9.24 -4.29
C ALA A 54 1.07 -10.34 -4.43
N PRO A 55 1.69 -10.57 -5.61
CA PRO A 55 2.80 -11.52 -5.72
C PRO A 55 4.02 -11.17 -4.85
N LEU A 56 4.38 -9.89 -4.75
CA LEU A 56 5.48 -9.42 -3.91
C LEU A 56 5.15 -9.59 -2.43
N VAL A 57 3.93 -9.23 -2.04
CA VAL A 57 3.44 -9.42 -0.66
C VAL A 57 3.43 -10.91 -0.29
N ARG A 58 3.01 -11.79 -1.21
CA ARG A 58 3.09 -13.25 -1.03
C ARG A 58 4.51 -13.74 -0.83
N LEU A 59 5.47 -13.25 -1.61
CA LEU A 59 6.88 -13.62 -1.46
C LEU A 59 7.41 -13.17 -0.10
N PHE A 60 7.12 -11.93 0.31
CA PHE A 60 7.50 -11.38 1.60
C PHE A 60 7.01 -12.24 2.77
N PHE A 61 5.71 -12.57 2.79
CA PHE A 61 5.17 -13.44 3.83
C PHE A 61 5.68 -14.87 3.73
N GLY A 62 5.88 -15.37 2.52
CA GLY A 62 6.45 -16.70 2.32
C GLY A 62 7.84 -16.83 2.94
N GLU A 63 8.71 -15.85 2.72
CA GLU A 63 10.05 -15.79 3.31
C GLU A 63 10.01 -15.62 4.83
N LEU A 64 9.10 -14.77 5.35
CA LEU A 64 8.88 -14.64 6.79
C LEU A 64 8.49 -15.99 7.42
N ILE A 65 7.50 -16.67 6.85
CA ILE A 65 7.02 -17.96 7.33
C ILE A 65 8.13 -19.02 7.26
N ALA A 66 8.88 -19.06 6.16
CA ALA A 66 10.00 -19.98 5.99
C ALA A 66 11.09 -19.73 7.04
N THR A 67 11.45 -18.47 7.28
CA THR A 67 12.45 -18.08 8.30
C THR A 67 12.00 -18.48 9.70
N MET A 68 10.75 -18.23 10.06
CA MET A 68 10.20 -18.61 11.37
C MET A 68 10.20 -20.13 11.58
N ARG A 69 9.96 -20.90 10.51
CA ARG A 69 9.95 -22.37 10.54
C ARG A 69 11.34 -23.00 10.55
N ALA A 70 12.37 -22.27 10.13
CA ALA A 70 13.72 -22.81 10.03
C ALA A 70 14.30 -23.23 11.40
N THR A 71 13.83 -22.62 12.50
CA THR A 71 14.36 -22.86 13.84
C THR A 71 13.27 -22.79 14.90
N MET A 72 13.36 -23.67 15.91
CA MET A 72 12.52 -23.60 17.11
C MET A 72 12.95 -22.40 17.98
N PRO A 73 11.99 -21.65 18.55
CA PRO A 73 12.31 -20.48 19.37
C PRO A 73 13.04 -20.90 20.65
N SER A 74 14.15 -20.23 20.95
CA SER A 74 14.91 -20.42 22.19
C SER A 74 14.64 -19.28 23.17
N PRO A 75 14.02 -19.51 24.34
CA PRO A 75 13.70 -18.44 25.29
C PRO A 75 14.91 -17.60 25.77
N LYS A 76 16.14 -18.16 25.69
CA LYS A 76 17.36 -17.45 26.09
C LYS A 76 17.86 -16.45 25.05
N THR A 77 17.70 -16.76 23.76
CA THR A 77 18.26 -15.98 22.65
C THR A 77 17.19 -15.29 21.81
N GLU A 78 15.96 -15.77 21.91
CA GLU A 78 14.80 -15.38 21.13
C GLU A 78 13.57 -15.20 22.03
N PRO A 79 13.58 -14.23 22.96
CA PRO A 79 12.53 -14.09 23.96
C PRO A 79 11.23 -13.45 23.40
N TRP A 80 11.25 -12.90 22.19
CA TRP A 80 10.13 -12.13 21.64
C TRP A 80 9.22 -12.98 20.75
N PRO A 81 7.92 -13.11 21.08
CA PRO A 81 6.95 -13.72 20.16
C PRO A 81 6.63 -12.77 19.00
N VAL A 82 6.41 -13.33 17.81
CA VAL A 82 6.09 -12.57 16.60
C VAL A 82 4.59 -12.57 16.36
N MET A 83 4.00 -11.40 16.12
CA MET A 83 2.63 -11.28 15.63
C MET A 83 2.66 -10.87 14.16
N VAL A 84 1.99 -11.66 13.33
CA VAL A 84 1.71 -11.35 11.92
C VAL A 84 0.25 -10.95 11.83
N LEU A 85 0.01 -9.67 11.52
CA LEU A 85 -1.32 -9.13 11.33
C LEU A 85 -1.55 -8.89 9.84
N LEU A 86 -2.55 -9.57 9.28
CA LEU A 86 -2.96 -9.41 7.90
C LEU A 86 -4.30 -8.67 7.89
N ASP A 87 -4.23 -7.37 7.68
CA ASP A 87 -5.41 -6.55 7.47
C ASP A 87 -5.93 -6.72 6.04
N GLU A 88 -7.24 -6.60 5.86
CA GLU A 88 -7.95 -6.75 4.59
C GLU A 88 -7.48 -7.96 3.76
N PHE A 89 -7.40 -9.13 4.40
CA PHE A 89 -6.82 -10.33 3.80
C PHE A 89 -7.51 -10.77 2.50
N ASP A 90 -8.78 -10.44 2.35
CA ASP A 90 -9.55 -10.69 1.13
C ASP A 90 -9.04 -9.88 -0.09
N GLN A 91 -8.40 -8.73 0.12
CA GLN A 91 -7.83 -7.95 -0.98
C GLN A 91 -6.54 -8.55 -1.56
N LEU A 92 -5.83 -9.37 -0.78
CA LEU A 92 -4.58 -10.02 -1.21
C LEU A 92 -4.82 -11.21 -2.14
N GLY A 93 -6.07 -11.67 -2.27
CA GLY A 93 -6.43 -12.86 -3.03
C GLY A 93 -5.84 -14.15 -2.42
N PRO A 94 -5.77 -15.26 -3.17
CA PRO A 94 -5.39 -16.54 -2.60
C PRO A 94 -3.91 -16.55 -2.18
N MET A 95 -3.67 -16.87 -0.91
CA MET A 95 -2.36 -17.03 -0.28
C MET A 95 -2.28 -18.40 0.44
N PRO A 96 -1.98 -19.50 -0.27
CA PRO A 96 -1.88 -20.83 0.34
C PRO A 96 -0.81 -20.92 1.45
N ILE A 97 0.26 -20.13 1.34
CA ILE A 97 1.33 -20.11 2.34
C ILE A 97 0.86 -19.60 3.71
N VAL A 98 -0.09 -18.66 3.73
CA VAL A 98 -0.68 -18.14 4.97
C VAL A 98 -1.59 -19.18 5.62
N GLU A 99 -2.34 -19.94 4.82
CA GLU A 99 -3.16 -21.05 5.34
C GLU A 99 -2.29 -22.11 6.05
N GLN A 100 -1.15 -22.47 5.45
CA GLN A 100 -0.20 -23.39 6.08
C GLN A 100 0.43 -22.79 7.33
N ALA A 101 0.72 -21.49 7.31
CA ALA A 101 1.32 -20.78 8.44
C ALA A 101 0.42 -20.78 9.67
N LEU A 102 -0.89 -20.55 9.52
CA LEU A 102 -1.85 -20.60 10.62
C LEU A 102 -1.79 -21.92 11.39
N LYS A 103 -1.63 -23.04 10.67
CA LYS A 103 -1.59 -24.38 11.26
C LYS A 103 -0.26 -24.71 11.95
N GLN A 104 0.84 -24.05 11.56
CA GLN A 104 2.20 -24.51 11.88
C GLN A 104 3.04 -23.52 12.69
N LEU A 105 2.76 -22.21 12.61
CA LEU A 105 3.60 -21.18 13.22
C LEU A 105 3.43 -21.05 14.73
N ALA A 106 2.29 -21.51 15.29
CA ALA A 106 2.02 -21.40 16.72
C ALA A 106 3.13 -22.03 17.59
N GLY A 107 3.70 -23.16 17.16
CA GLY A 107 4.83 -23.82 17.84
C GLY A 107 6.20 -23.18 17.59
N HIS A 108 6.32 -22.29 16.60
CA HIS A 108 7.56 -21.63 16.19
C HIS A 108 7.71 -20.21 16.77
N GLY A 109 6.86 -19.83 17.73
CA GLY A 109 6.91 -18.53 18.38
C GLY A 109 6.27 -17.40 17.57
N ALA A 110 5.50 -17.73 16.53
CA ALA A 110 4.77 -16.76 15.73
C ALA A 110 3.25 -17.00 15.80
N ARG A 111 2.48 -15.92 15.85
CA ARG A 111 1.02 -15.91 15.84
C ARG A 111 0.55 -15.17 14.61
N VAL A 112 -0.45 -15.70 13.91
CA VAL A 112 -1.03 -15.07 12.73
C VAL A 112 -2.46 -14.67 13.07
N SER A 113 -2.81 -13.42 12.78
CA SER A 113 -4.17 -12.90 12.87
C SER A 113 -4.57 -12.38 11.50
N ILE A 114 -5.73 -12.86 11.04
CA ILE A 114 -6.31 -12.49 9.75
C ILE A 114 -7.55 -11.65 10.04
N ILE A 115 -7.63 -10.49 9.40
CA ILE A 115 -8.79 -9.62 9.44
C ILE A 115 -9.42 -9.64 8.04
N THR A 116 -10.72 -9.89 8.00
CA THR A 116 -11.52 -9.86 6.77
C THR A 116 -12.74 -8.97 6.98
N GLN A 117 -13.23 -8.38 5.88
CA GLN A 117 -14.43 -7.52 5.96
C GLN A 117 -15.70 -8.34 6.16
N SER A 118 -15.78 -9.53 5.55
CA SER A 118 -16.94 -10.39 5.62
C SER A 118 -16.57 -11.84 5.33
N ILE A 119 -17.37 -12.77 5.83
CA ILE A 119 -17.19 -14.20 5.54
C ILE A 119 -17.45 -14.54 4.06
N PRO A 120 -18.48 -13.98 3.39
CA PRO A 120 -18.65 -14.14 1.95
C PRO A 120 -17.44 -13.68 1.11
N GLY A 121 -16.76 -12.61 1.53
CA GLY A 121 -15.54 -12.13 0.88
C GLY A 121 -14.42 -13.18 0.92
N LEU A 122 -14.26 -13.83 2.07
CA LEU A 122 -13.28 -14.91 2.25
C LEU A 122 -13.66 -16.18 1.44
N ASP A 123 -14.95 -16.53 1.42
CA ASP A 123 -15.47 -17.66 0.63
C ASP A 123 -15.21 -17.47 -0.87
N ASN A 124 -15.33 -16.26 -1.40
CA ASN A 124 -15.08 -15.98 -2.82
C ASN A 124 -13.63 -16.27 -3.24
N ILE A 125 -12.68 -16.24 -2.32
CA ILE A 125 -11.25 -16.36 -2.61
C ILE A 125 -10.78 -17.79 -2.38
N TYR A 126 -11.21 -18.39 -1.28
CA TYR A 126 -10.71 -19.68 -0.81
C TYR A 126 -11.71 -20.81 -0.97
N GLY A 127 -13.00 -20.48 -1.17
CA GLY A 127 -14.08 -21.43 -1.09
C GLY A 127 -14.40 -21.83 0.35
N GLU A 128 -15.61 -22.37 0.53
CA GLU A 128 -16.17 -22.71 1.83
C GLU A 128 -15.32 -23.70 2.62
N ASN A 129 -14.79 -24.74 1.96
CA ASN A 129 -14.00 -25.78 2.61
C ASN A 129 -12.70 -25.24 3.23
N VAL A 130 -12.00 -24.37 2.50
CA VAL A 130 -10.75 -23.79 2.98
C VAL A 130 -11.03 -22.75 4.05
N ARG A 131 -12.09 -21.94 3.90
CA ARG A 131 -12.56 -21.05 4.97
C ARG A 131 -12.83 -21.81 6.27
N LEU A 132 -13.60 -22.91 6.22
CA LEU A 132 -13.86 -23.74 7.39
C LEU A 132 -12.57 -24.30 8.00
N SER A 133 -11.58 -24.65 7.18
CA SER A 133 -10.26 -25.08 7.66
C SER A 133 -9.47 -23.97 8.35
N LEU A 134 -9.50 -22.75 7.81
CA LEU A 134 -8.89 -21.56 8.41
C LEU A 134 -9.54 -21.23 9.75
N GLU A 135 -10.87 -21.26 9.79
CA GLU A 135 -11.65 -21.05 11.00
C GLU A 135 -11.39 -22.09 12.09
N ALA A 136 -11.22 -23.36 11.70
CA ALA A 136 -10.90 -24.43 12.63
C ALA A 136 -9.46 -24.34 13.17
N ALA A 137 -8.52 -23.79 12.38
CA ALA A 137 -7.14 -23.55 12.79
C ALA A 137 -6.99 -22.30 13.68
N ALA A 138 -7.95 -21.37 13.63
CA ALA A 138 -7.92 -20.16 14.44
C ALA A 138 -8.28 -20.50 15.90
N GLY A 139 -7.30 -20.32 16.81
CA GLY A 139 -7.53 -20.50 18.25
C GLY A 139 -8.42 -19.43 18.89
N MET A 140 -8.76 -18.38 18.15
CA MET A 140 -9.60 -17.28 18.62
C MET A 140 -10.33 -16.65 17.43
N LYS A 141 -11.64 -16.49 17.55
CA LYS A 141 -12.48 -15.79 16.56
C LYS A 141 -13.04 -14.52 17.19
N LEU A 142 -12.87 -13.38 16.53
CA LEU A 142 -13.39 -12.09 16.95
C LEU A 142 -14.34 -11.57 15.88
N TYR A 143 -15.58 -11.28 16.25
CA TYR A 143 -16.58 -10.72 15.37
C TYR A 143 -16.91 -9.29 15.83
N LEU A 144 -16.57 -8.33 14.97
CA LEU A 144 -16.89 -6.92 15.12
C LEU A 144 -18.11 -6.63 14.24
N ALA A 145 -19.28 -6.40 14.84
CA ALA A 145 -20.52 -5.98 14.17
C ALA A 145 -20.86 -6.73 12.85
N ALA A 146 -21.63 -7.82 12.92
CA ALA A 146 -22.08 -8.51 11.72
C ALA A 146 -23.31 -7.83 11.12
N ASN A 147 -23.13 -7.15 9.98
CA ASN A 147 -24.24 -6.47 9.30
C ASN A 147 -24.99 -7.38 8.31
N ASP A 148 -24.30 -8.32 7.67
CA ASP A 148 -24.87 -9.20 6.65
C ASP A 148 -25.52 -10.46 7.23
N LYS A 149 -26.54 -10.97 6.53
CA LYS A 149 -27.35 -12.10 6.98
C LYS A 149 -26.55 -13.41 7.09
N LYS A 150 -25.58 -13.62 6.20
CA LYS A 150 -24.82 -14.89 6.15
C LYS A 150 -23.85 -14.94 7.33
N THR A 151 -23.05 -13.90 7.53
CA THR A 151 -22.14 -13.77 8.68
C THR A 151 -22.91 -13.84 10.00
N ALA A 152 -24.07 -13.18 10.12
CA ALA A 152 -24.88 -13.27 11.33
C ALA A 152 -25.44 -14.67 11.61
N GLY A 153 -25.81 -15.41 10.56
CA GLY A 153 -26.22 -16.81 10.66
C GLY A 153 -25.08 -17.69 11.18
N GLU A 154 -23.90 -17.55 10.59
CA GLU A 154 -22.72 -18.33 10.97
C GLU A 154 -22.24 -18.02 12.39
N ILE A 155 -22.33 -16.76 12.83
CA ILE A 155 -22.07 -16.38 14.22
C ILE A 155 -23.09 -17.03 15.16
N SER A 156 -24.38 -16.96 14.84
CA SER A 156 -25.45 -17.62 15.62
C SER A 156 -25.18 -19.13 15.75
N ASP A 157 -24.77 -19.78 14.66
CA ASP A 157 -24.45 -21.20 14.65
C ASP A 157 -23.18 -21.51 15.46
N ALA A 158 -22.14 -20.67 15.36
CA ALA A 158 -20.90 -20.79 16.13
C ALA A 158 -21.09 -20.56 17.64
N LEU A 159 -22.01 -19.69 18.03
CA LEU A 159 -22.40 -19.47 19.43
C LEU A 159 -23.17 -20.66 20.03
N GLY A 160 -23.79 -21.48 19.16
CA GLY A 160 -24.58 -22.62 19.56
C GLY A 160 -25.94 -22.24 20.16
N LYS A 161 -26.52 -23.18 20.91
CA LYS A 161 -27.88 -23.09 21.42
C LYS A 161 -27.90 -23.11 22.94
N THR A 162 -28.96 -22.54 23.50
CA THR A 162 -29.27 -22.53 24.91
C THR A 162 -30.70 -23.04 25.12
N THR A 163 -31.04 -23.39 26.35
CA THR A 163 -32.39 -23.84 26.70
C THR A 163 -33.12 -22.73 27.43
N LYS A 164 -34.34 -22.41 26.98
CA LYS A 164 -35.21 -21.41 27.59
C LYS A 164 -36.47 -22.08 28.12
N LEU A 165 -36.91 -21.66 29.30
CA LEU A 165 -38.21 -22.07 29.83
C LEU A 165 -39.32 -21.33 29.06
N ALA A 166 -40.05 -22.05 28.23
CA ALA A 166 -41.27 -21.59 27.59
C ALA A 166 -42.46 -21.81 28.54
N VAL A 167 -43.17 -20.74 28.86
CA VAL A 167 -44.40 -20.79 29.66
C VAL A 167 -45.56 -20.41 28.75
N SER A 168 -46.42 -21.38 28.44
CA SER A 168 -47.64 -21.14 27.69
C SER A 168 -48.80 -21.06 28.67
N ASP A 169 -49.39 -19.87 28.76
CA ASP A 169 -50.55 -19.57 29.60
C ASP A 169 -51.76 -19.39 28.70
N SER A 170 -52.66 -20.36 28.76
CA SER A 170 -53.88 -20.40 27.95
C SER A 170 -55.08 -20.10 28.84
N LEU A 171 -55.91 -19.19 28.37
CA LEU A 171 -57.14 -18.77 29.04
C LEU A 171 -58.31 -19.15 28.15
N SER A 172 -59.08 -20.16 28.55
CA SER A 172 -60.30 -20.57 27.85
C SER A 172 -61.52 -20.14 28.66
N ARG A 173 -62.58 -19.75 27.95
CA ARG A 173 -63.86 -19.38 28.54
C ARG A 173 -64.91 -20.33 28.00
N ASP A 174 -65.55 -21.06 28.89
CA ASP A 174 -66.61 -21.99 28.51
C ASP A 174 -67.95 -21.26 28.28
N ARG A 175 -68.92 -21.94 27.67
CA ARG A 175 -70.26 -21.40 27.34
C ARG A 175 -71.01 -20.88 28.57
N ASP A 176 -70.65 -21.37 29.76
CA ASP A 176 -71.20 -20.95 31.06
C ASP A 176 -70.40 -19.82 31.73
N PHE A 177 -69.61 -19.06 30.96
CA PHE A 177 -68.77 -17.94 31.41
C PHE A 177 -67.67 -18.28 32.43
N VAL A 178 -67.46 -19.56 32.76
CA VAL A 178 -66.38 -20.04 33.63
C VAL A 178 -65.05 -19.92 32.90
N GLN A 179 -64.09 -19.25 33.55
CA GLN A 179 -62.76 -19.03 33.01
C GLN A 179 -61.81 -20.13 33.52
N ARG A 180 -61.23 -20.91 32.61
CA ARG A 180 -60.17 -21.88 32.93
C ARG A 180 -58.83 -21.35 32.44
N ARG A 181 -57.86 -21.34 33.35
CA ARG A 181 -56.46 -21.00 33.04
C ARG A 181 -55.64 -22.28 33.07
N SER A 182 -54.88 -22.53 32.01
CA SER A 182 -53.96 -23.65 31.91
C SER A 182 -52.57 -23.12 31.61
N VAL A 183 -51.66 -23.33 32.56
CA VAL A 183 -50.26 -22.93 32.45
C VAL A 183 -49.42 -24.18 32.21
N SER A 184 -48.79 -24.26 31.04
CA SER A 184 -47.83 -25.31 30.70
C SER A 184 -46.42 -24.73 30.66
N ARG A 185 -45.46 -25.49 31.20
CA ARG A 185 -44.04 -25.12 31.24
C ARG A 185 -43.26 -26.17 30.48
N ARG A 186 -42.47 -25.75 29.49
CA ARG A 186 -41.64 -26.64 28.67
C ARG A 186 -40.27 -26.02 28.49
N MET A 187 -39.25 -26.87 28.46
CA MET A 187 -37.90 -26.44 28.09
C MET A 187 -37.81 -26.48 26.56
N GLU A 188 -37.53 -25.34 25.94
CA GLU A 188 -37.38 -25.21 24.50
C GLU A 188 -35.94 -24.82 24.15
N GLU A 189 -35.41 -25.42 23.09
CA GLU A 189 -34.10 -25.11 22.55
C GLU A 189 -34.18 -23.84 21.68
N ARG A 190 -33.26 -22.88 21.89
CA ARG A 190 -33.15 -21.64 21.10
C ARG A 190 -31.67 -21.30 20.86
N PRO A 191 -31.30 -20.71 19.73
CA PRO A 191 -29.96 -20.11 19.55
C PRO A 191 -29.59 -19.18 20.72
N LEU A 192 -28.32 -19.20 21.13
CA LEU A 192 -27.84 -18.34 22.22
C LEU A 192 -28.08 -16.85 21.90
N LEU A 193 -27.77 -16.47 20.66
CA LEU A 193 -28.25 -15.24 20.02
C LEU A 193 -28.82 -15.63 18.66
N THR A 194 -30.03 -15.16 18.36
CA THR A 194 -30.58 -15.31 16.99
C THR A 194 -29.79 -14.45 16.01
N PRO A 195 -29.77 -14.77 14.70
CA PRO A 195 -29.09 -13.94 13.71
C PRO A 195 -29.54 -12.47 13.73
N ASP A 196 -30.82 -12.23 14.02
CA ASP A 196 -31.37 -10.88 14.17
C ASP A 196 -30.89 -10.17 15.45
N GLU A 197 -30.66 -10.90 16.54
CA GLU A 197 -30.06 -10.34 17.77
C GLU A 197 -28.58 -10.02 17.55
N VAL A 198 -27.84 -10.89 16.85
CA VAL A 198 -26.44 -10.63 16.46
C VAL A 198 -26.32 -9.34 15.65
N ARG A 199 -27.21 -9.13 14.67
CA ARG A 199 -27.23 -7.90 13.83
C ARG A 199 -27.64 -6.64 14.59
N ARG A 200 -28.29 -6.78 15.75
CA ARG A 200 -28.72 -5.68 16.61
C ARG A 200 -27.74 -5.41 17.76
N LEU A 201 -26.60 -6.11 17.81
CA LEU A 201 -25.56 -5.80 18.79
C LEU A 201 -25.10 -4.36 18.65
N SER A 202 -24.82 -3.72 19.78
CA SER A 202 -24.29 -2.36 19.78
C SER A 202 -22.95 -2.32 19.02
N PRO A 203 -22.66 -1.24 18.27
CA PRO A 203 -21.34 -1.03 17.66
C PRO A 203 -20.17 -1.08 18.66
N ASP A 204 -20.45 -0.85 19.95
CA ASP A 204 -19.47 -0.90 21.03
C ASP A 204 -19.32 -2.30 21.65
N GLN A 205 -20.00 -3.30 21.10
CA GLN A 205 -19.90 -4.69 21.53
C GLN A 205 -19.28 -5.55 20.43
N ALA A 206 -18.56 -6.58 20.86
CA ALA A 206 -17.99 -7.59 19.99
C ALA A 206 -18.19 -8.98 20.59
N ILE A 207 -18.22 -9.99 19.73
CA ILE A 207 -18.28 -11.39 20.15
C ILE A 207 -16.88 -11.98 20.01
N LEU A 208 -16.37 -12.52 21.12
CA LEU A 208 -15.11 -13.25 21.16
C LEU A 208 -15.40 -14.74 21.43
N ILE A 209 -14.90 -15.62 20.56
CA ILE A 209 -15.04 -17.07 20.71
C ILE A 209 -13.62 -17.67 20.81
N PRO A 210 -13.13 -17.93 22.04
CA PRO A 210 -11.86 -18.62 22.23
C PRO A 210 -12.01 -20.14 21.98
N GLU A 211 -10.92 -20.80 21.57
CA GLU A 211 -10.91 -22.25 21.42
C GLU A 211 -11.23 -22.94 22.76
N ARG A 212 -12.15 -23.92 22.75
CA ARG A 212 -12.54 -24.74 23.91
C ARG A 212 -13.09 -23.95 25.10
N GLN A 213 -13.59 -22.73 24.88
CA GLN A 213 -14.21 -21.93 25.93
C GLN A 213 -15.58 -21.40 25.49
N ASN A 214 -16.34 -20.91 26.45
CA ASN A 214 -17.63 -20.27 26.17
C ASN A 214 -17.41 -18.94 25.43
N PRO A 215 -18.29 -18.59 24.48
CA PRO A 215 -18.30 -17.28 23.86
C PRO A 215 -18.43 -16.16 24.89
N LEU A 216 -17.76 -15.04 24.62
CA LEU A 216 -17.72 -13.85 25.46
C LEU A 216 -18.29 -12.67 24.68
N LEU A 217 -19.22 -11.96 25.30
CA LEU A 217 -19.64 -10.64 24.82
C LEU A 217 -18.71 -9.60 25.46
N VAL A 218 -17.90 -8.94 24.64
CA VAL A 218 -16.86 -8.00 25.09
C VAL A 218 -17.17 -6.58 24.60
N SER A 219 -16.64 -5.59 25.29
CA SER A 219 -16.72 -4.19 24.85
C SER A 219 -15.60 -3.87 23.87
N ARG A 220 -15.92 -3.17 22.78
CA ARG A 220 -14.96 -2.71 21.78
C ARG A 220 -14.13 -1.57 22.38
N ILE A 221 -12.82 -1.64 22.18
CA ILE A 221 -11.91 -0.59 22.59
C ILE A 221 -11.71 0.36 21.41
N VAL A 222 -11.94 1.65 21.64
CA VAL A 222 -11.63 2.73 20.70
C VAL A 222 -10.39 3.46 21.22
N TYR A 223 -9.28 3.38 20.47
CA TYR A 223 -7.96 3.74 21.00
C TYR A 223 -7.85 5.19 21.48
N PHE A 224 -8.61 6.12 20.90
CA PHE A 224 -8.59 7.54 21.26
C PHE A 224 -9.56 7.89 22.39
N GLU A 225 -10.46 6.97 22.77
CA GLU A 225 -11.38 7.12 23.91
C GLU A 225 -10.85 6.42 25.16
N ASP A 226 -9.98 5.42 24.98
CA ASP A 226 -9.35 4.70 26.08
C ASP A 226 -8.13 5.45 26.64
N PRO A 227 -8.08 5.79 27.93
CA PRO A 227 -6.97 6.53 28.53
C PRO A 227 -5.60 5.84 28.37
N THR A 228 -5.55 4.51 28.40
CA THR A 228 -4.32 3.73 28.26
C THR A 228 -3.77 3.88 26.85
N PHE A 229 -4.60 3.62 25.83
CA PHE A 229 -4.16 3.70 24.44
C PHE A 229 -3.92 5.15 23.99
N LEU A 230 -4.71 6.11 24.47
CA LEU A 230 -4.50 7.52 24.18
C LEU A 230 -3.16 8.00 24.75
N SER A 231 -2.78 7.55 25.95
CA SER A 231 -1.48 7.88 26.54
C SER A 231 -0.30 7.34 25.70
N LEU A 232 -0.42 6.11 25.19
CA LEU A 232 0.56 5.49 24.30
C LEU A 232 0.64 6.20 22.95
N PHE A 233 -0.50 6.61 22.40
CA PHE A 233 -0.55 7.38 21.16
C PHE A 233 0.13 8.74 21.30
N ASN A 234 -0.15 9.45 22.40
CA ASN A 234 0.44 10.77 22.66
C ASN A 234 1.94 10.72 23.02
N ALA A 235 2.45 9.57 23.46
CA ALA A 235 3.86 9.38 23.76
C ALA A 235 4.74 9.21 22.51
N GLN A 236 4.15 9.14 21.31
CA GLN A 236 4.91 9.00 20.06
C GLN A 236 5.70 10.29 19.76
N THR A 237 7.01 10.15 19.58
CA THR A 237 7.92 11.24 19.24
C THR A 237 8.69 10.95 17.96
N GLY A 238 9.03 12.00 17.20
CA GLY A 238 9.78 11.89 15.96
C GLY A 238 8.88 11.91 14.72
N PRO A 239 9.47 11.91 13.51
CA PRO A 239 8.71 11.80 12.28
C PRO A 239 7.99 10.45 12.24
N LEU A 240 6.73 10.45 11.80
CA LEU A 240 6.01 9.21 11.53
C LEU A 240 6.83 8.36 10.55
N PRO A 241 6.82 7.02 10.66
CA PRO A 241 7.66 6.12 9.85
C PRO A 241 7.22 6.04 8.38
N TYR A 242 6.42 7.00 7.90
CA TYR A 242 6.06 7.08 6.51
C TYR A 242 7.30 7.42 5.66
N PRO A 243 7.44 6.84 4.46
CA PRO A 243 8.45 7.30 3.52
C PRO A 243 8.27 8.81 3.30
N SER A 244 9.39 9.54 3.24
CA SER A 244 9.35 11.00 3.24
C SER A 244 8.46 11.53 2.10
N ARG A 245 7.68 12.59 2.35
CA ARG A 245 6.84 13.21 1.30
C ARG A 245 7.66 13.66 0.10
N GLU A 246 8.95 13.98 0.30
CA GLU A 246 9.90 14.27 -0.76
C GLU A 246 10.18 13.03 -1.61
N SER A 247 10.42 11.88 -0.99
CA SER A 247 10.51 10.59 -1.68
C SER A 247 9.23 10.30 -2.48
N ALA A 248 8.05 10.57 -1.94
CA ALA A 248 6.78 10.39 -2.64
C ALA A 248 6.57 11.38 -3.81
N LYS A 249 7.02 12.64 -3.67
CA LYS A 249 7.00 13.63 -4.76
C LYS A 249 7.99 13.28 -5.87
N VAL A 250 9.20 12.86 -5.50
CA VAL A 250 10.23 12.37 -6.43
C VAL A 250 9.71 11.13 -7.14
N LEU A 251 9.05 10.22 -6.42
CA LEU A 251 8.39 9.04 -7.00
C LEU A 251 7.35 9.45 -8.06
N GLY A 252 6.44 10.36 -7.72
CA GLY A 252 5.46 10.87 -8.68
C GLY A 252 6.06 11.65 -9.85
N LEU A 253 7.24 12.25 -9.68
CA LEU A 253 7.96 12.92 -10.78
C LEU A 253 8.61 11.90 -11.71
N VAL A 254 9.28 10.89 -11.16
CA VAL A 254 9.88 9.78 -11.91
C VAL A 254 8.82 9.02 -12.70
N GLU A 255 7.68 8.71 -12.08
CA GLU A 255 6.54 8.07 -12.76
C GLU A 255 6.01 8.89 -13.94
N ARG A 256 5.88 10.22 -13.78
CA ARG A 256 5.49 11.11 -14.87
C ARG A 256 6.52 11.14 -15.98
N MET A 257 7.81 11.18 -15.63
CA MET A 257 8.90 11.17 -16.61
C MET A 257 8.91 9.87 -17.41
N GLU A 258 8.84 8.71 -16.76
CA GLU A 258 8.79 7.41 -17.44
C GLU A 258 7.53 7.23 -18.30
N ALA A 259 6.38 7.73 -17.85
CA ALA A 259 5.17 7.74 -18.65
C ALA A 259 5.31 8.66 -19.88
N LEU A 260 5.97 9.81 -19.72
CA LEU A 260 6.27 10.72 -20.82
C LEU A 260 7.23 10.09 -21.82
N GLU A 261 8.28 9.42 -21.34
CA GLU A 261 9.27 8.71 -22.16
C GLU A 261 8.64 7.56 -22.94
N ARG A 262 7.78 6.75 -22.29
CA ARG A 262 7.00 5.72 -22.99
C ARG A 262 6.09 6.29 -24.06
N ARG A 263 5.46 7.43 -23.76
CA ARG A 263 4.58 8.13 -24.71
C ARG A 263 5.38 8.75 -25.86
N LEU A 264 6.56 9.31 -25.57
CA LEU A 264 7.49 9.86 -26.57
C LEU A 264 8.07 8.76 -27.46
N ALA A 265 8.39 7.59 -26.90
CA ALA A 265 8.84 6.43 -27.66
C ALA A 265 7.76 5.87 -28.62
N GLY A 266 6.48 6.14 -28.35
CA GLY A 266 5.37 5.83 -29.25
C GLY A 266 5.19 6.85 -30.38
N PHE A 267 5.71 8.07 -30.24
CA PHE A 267 5.79 9.03 -31.34
C PHE A 267 7.05 8.73 -32.15
N GLY A 268 6.88 8.25 -33.38
CA GLY A 268 8.00 8.06 -34.31
C GLY A 268 8.82 9.35 -34.43
N LYS A 269 10.15 9.21 -34.56
CA LYS A 269 11.04 10.35 -34.80
C LYS A 269 10.51 11.14 -36.00
N ILE A 270 10.16 12.40 -35.78
CA ILE A 270 9.93 13.34 -36.87
C ILE A 270 11.32 13.70 -37.38
N ASP A 271 11.69 13.12 -38.53
CA ASP A 271 12.88 13.54 -39.24
C ASP A 271 12.63 14.95 -39.76
N TYR A 272 13.24 15.93 -39.10
CA TYR A 272 13.33 17.27 -39.66
C TYR A 272 14.22 17.21 -40.91
N PRO A 273 13.81 17.78 -42.04
CA PRO A 273 14.71 17.92 -43.17
C PRO A 273 15.95 18.67 -42.68
N THR A 274 17.11 18.04 -42.86
CA THR A 274 18.40 18.68 -42.58
C THR A 274 18.39 20.02 -43.30
N ALA A 275 18.59 21.11 -42.56
CA ALA A 275 18.70 22.43 -43.17
C ALA A 275 19.74 22.33 -44.30
N PRO A 276 19.43 22.84 -45.52
CA PRO A 276 20.39 22.80 -46.62
C PRO A 276 21.70 23.39 -46.12
N GLU A 277 22.79 22.66 -46.39
CA GLU A 277 24.14 23.05 -46.00
C GLU A 277 24.35 24.52 -46.37
N PRO A 278 24.76 25.39 -45.44
CA PRO A 278 24.92 26.80 -45.73
C PRO A 278 25.88 26.91 -46.92
N ALA A 279 25.43 27.62 -47.97
CA ALA A 279 26.23 27.81 -49.17
C ALA A 279 27.66 28.22 -48.78
N PRO A 280 28.70 27.64 -49.41
CA PRO A 280 30.07 27.96 -49.08
C PRO A 280 30.24 29.48 -49.08
N PRO A 281 30.92 30.05 -48.08
CA PRO A 281 30.99 31.50 -47.92
C PRO A 281 31.46 32.11 -49.24
N ALA A 282 30.65 33.03 -49.78
CA ALA A 282 31.03 33.82 -50.95
C ALA A 282 32.40 34.43 -50.67
N ALA A 283 33.30 34.33 -51.66
CA ALA A 283 34.68 34.77 -51.56
C ALA A 283 34.75 36.13 -50.85
N VAL A 284 35.50 36.16 -49.74
CA VAL A 284 35.71 37.36 -48.93
C VAL A 284 36.09 38.50 -49.88
N PRO A 285 35.34 39.63 -49.92
CA PRO A 285 35.75 40.75 -50.75
C PRO A 285 37.14 41.18 -50.31
N LYS A 286 38.05 41.39 -51.29
CA LYS A 286 39.48 41.75 -51.14
C LYS A 286 39.78 43.05 -50.37
N VAL A 287 38.80 43.56 -49.63
CA VAL A 287 38.90 44.74 -48.77
C VAL A 287 39.42 44.35 -47.38
N ALA A 288 39.22 43.12 -46.92
CA ALA A 288 39.73 42.65 -45.62
C ALA A 288 41.27 42.49 -45.56
N GLU A 289 41.94 42.26 -46.69
CA GLU A 289 43.41 42.20 -46.77
C GLU A 289 44.09 43.59 -46.72
N LYS A 290 43.34 44.66 -47.01
CA LYS A 290 43.89 46.02 -47.07
C LYS A 290 43.78 46.80 -45.75
N ILE A 291 43.08 46.26 -44.76
CA ILE A 291 42.97 46.83 -43.41
C ILE A 291 44.01 46.20 -42.46
N ALA A 292 44.50 44.99 -42.76
CA ALA A 292 45.56 44.33 -42.00
C ALA A 292 46.99 44.85 -42.32
N SER A 293 47.16 45.64 -43.37
CA SER A 293 48.42 46.34 -43.70
C SER A 293 48.31 47.82 -43.32
N GLY A 294 48.84 48.15 -42.15
CA GLY A 294 48.69 49.45 -41.49
C GLY A 294 48.94 50.67 -42.39
N GLY A 295 47.98 51.59 -42.37
CA GLY A 295 48.10 52.93 -42.93
C GLY A 295 47.30 53.91 -42.08
N THR A 296 48.02 54.83 -41.44
CA THR A 296 47.50 55.96 -40.66
C THR A 296 46.55 56.83 -41.50
N GLY A 297 45.28 56.90 -41.14
CA GLY A 297 44.27 57.72 -41.82
C GLY A 297 43.07 58.01 -40.90
N LYS A 298 42.62 59.26 -40.91
CA LYS A 298 41.75 59.91 -39.93
C LYS A 298 40.39 59.23 -39.69
N THR A 299 39.99 59.25 -38.42
CA THR A 299 38.63 59.13 -37.88
C THR A 299 37.71 60.20 -38.47
N LYS A 300 36.96 59.84 -39.52
CA LYS A 300 35.66 60.38 -39.98
C LYS A 300 35.42 59.80 -41.37
N ASP A 301 34.18 59.43 -41.67
CA ASP A 301 33.71 58.85 -42.95
C ASP A 301 33.65 57.32 -43.05
N ILE A 302 33.12 56.64 -42.01
CA ILE A 302 32.60 55.25 -42.14
C ILE A 302 31.15 55.17 -41.63
N THR A 303 30.37 56.24 -41.77
CA THR A 303 28.95 56.29 -41.37
C THR A 303 28.00 56.57 -42.53
N ALA A 304 28.40 56.32 -43.79
CA ALA A 304 27.57 56.68 -44.94
C ALA A 304 27.30 55.57 -45.99
N GLU A 305 27.88 54.36 -45.89
CA GLU A 305 27.78 53.37 -46.97
C GLU A 305 27.17 52.00 -46.62
N ILE A 306 26.68 51.80 -45.40
CA ILE A 306 25.98 50.55 -45.05
C ILE A 306 24.70 50.93 -44.35
N GLY A 307 23.60 50.99 -45.11
CA GLY A 307 22.25 51.22 -44.60
C GLY A 307 21.84 50.12 -43.63
N LEU A 308 22.27 50.25 -42.37
CA LEU A 308 21.80 49.47 -41.23
C LEU A 308 20.89 50.38 -40.42
N GLU A 309 19.60 50.02 -40.40
CA GLU A 309 18.66 50.50 -39.40
C GLU A 309 19.25 50.34 -38.00
N ALA A 310 19.04 51.35 -37.16
CA ALA A 310 19.58 51.41 -35.81
C ALA A 310 19.31 50.12 -35.02
N LEU A 311 20.34 49.64 -34.30
CA LEU A 311 20.22 48.50 -33.39
C LEU A 311 19.10 48.75 -32.39
N THR A 312 18.25 47.74 -32.17
CA THR A 312 17.20 47.85 -31.15
C THR A 312 17.83 47.91 -29.75
N PRO A 313 17.22 48.59 -28.76
CA PRO A 313 17.73 48.66 -27.38
C PRO A 313 17.96 47.28 -26.72
N SER A 314 17.29 46.23 -27.23
CA SER A 314 17.50 44.84 -26.82
C SER A 314 18.85 44.29 -27.28
N GLN A 315 19.25 44.62 -28.51
CA GLN A 315 20.52 44.17 -29.11
C GLN A 315 21.72 44.88 -28.48
N GLU A 316 21.60 46.17 -28.17
CA GLU A 316 22.63 46.89 -27.41
C GLU A 316 22.83 46.31 -26.00
N ASN A 317 21.72 45.97 -25.32
CA ASN A 317 21.78 45.33 -24.00
C ASN A 317 22.37 43.93 -24.04
N ALA A 318 22.12 43.16 -25.11
CA ALA A 318 22.71 41.83 -25.30
C ALA A 318 24.23 41.93 -25.52
N LEU A 319 24.69 42.85 -26.36
CA LEU A 319 26.11 43.13 -26.58
C LEU A 319 26.81 43.60 -25.30
N ALA A 320 26.18 44.49 -24.52
CA ALA A 320 26.72 44.94 -23.25
C ALA A 320 26.85 43.79 -22.22
N ARG A 321 25.88 42.86 -22.19
CA ARG A 321 25.93 41.67 -21.31
C ARG A 321 27.03 40.69 -21.75
N MET A 322 27.21 40.48 -23.06
CA MET A 322 28.26 39.61 -23.58
C MET A 322 29.66 40.17 -23.34
N ALA A 323 29.85 41.49 -23.49
CA ALA A 323 31.11 42.15 -23.16
C ALA A 323 31.44 42.02 -21.66
N LYS A 324 30.43 42.15 -20.79
CA LYS A 324 30.58 42.00 -19.33
C LYS A 324 30.86 40.56 -18.90
N PHE A 325 30.30 39.59 -19.61
CA PHE A 325 30.55 38.16 -19.40
C PHE A 325 31.96 37.77 -19.85
N SER A 326 32.40 38.23 -21.02
CA SER A 326 33.75 37.99 -21.54
C SER A 326 34.83 38.57 -20.62
N LYS A 327 34.61 39.79 -20.08
CA LYS A 327 35.51 40.40 -19.10
C LYS A 327 35.60 39.60 -17.79
N ARG A 328 34.47 39.08 -17.29
CA ARG A 328 34.45 38.20 -16.10
C ARG A 328 35.17 36.87 -16.32
N ILE A 329 35.06 36.28 -17.52
CA ILE A 329 35.78 35.06 -17.86
C ILE A 329 37.29 35.34 -17.88
N SER A 330 37.74 36.45 -18.47
CA SER A 330 39.16 36.80 -18.47
C SER A 330 39.73 37.12 -17.08
N GLU A 331 38.91 37.66 -16.16
CA GLU A 331 39.29 37.93 -14.77
C GLU A 331 39.30 36.67 -13.88
N MET A 332 38.63 35.58 -14.30
CA MET A 332 38.61 34.30 -13.56
C MET A 332 39.71 33.33 -13.99
N THR A 333 40.29 33.50 -15.18
CA THR A 333 41.33 32.61 -15.73
C THR A 333 42.72 33.26 -15.79
N GLY A 334 42.93 34.36 -15.06
CA GLY A 334 44.21 35.08 -14.96
C GLY A 334 44.73 35.13 -13.54
#